data_AF-X1I5K7-F1
#
_entry.id   AF-X1I5K7-F1
#
_cell.length_a   1.000
_cell.length_b   1.000
_cell.length_c   1.000
_cell.angle_alpha   90.00
_cell.angle_beta   90.00
_cell.angle_gamma   90.00
#
_symmetry.space_group_name_H-M   'P 1'
#
loop_
_entity.id
_entity.type
_entity.pdbx_description
1 polymer ?
#
loop_
_entity_poly.entity_id
_entity_poly.type
_entity_poly.pdbx_seq_one_letter_code
_entity_poly.pdbx_strand_id
1 'polypeptide(L)'
;AIYGTQASPFEQPAWGRFTQKPGRLYAHVFEWPESGELSIPPLEGNVTKATLLTAAGPQTLEAGQTEAGVTVSLPPAAPDLVASVVVLEY
;
A
#
# COMPACT_ATOMS: atom_id res chain seq x y z
N ALA A 1 8.71 -21.39 9.11
CA ALA A 1 9.51 -20.67 8.10
C ALA A 1 8.69 -19.48 7.60
N ILE A 2 8.97 -18.27 8.08
CA ILE A 2 8.41 -17.05 7.47
C ILE A 2 9.47 -16.62 6.45
N TYR A 3 9.31 -17.08 5.21
CA TYR A 3 10.26 -16.76 4.14
C TYR A 3 10.18 -15.26 3.81
N GLY A 4 11.14 -14.48 4.30
CA GLY A 4 11.60 -13.24 3.67
C GLY A 4 10.78 -11.96 3.88
N THR A 5 9.74 -11.95 4.69
CA THR A 5 9.06 -10.70 5.08
C THR A 5 9.70 -10.15 6.35
N GLN A 6 10.57 -9.15 6.20
CA GLN A 6 11.01 -8.32 7.33
C GLN A 6 9.83 -7.45 7.78
N ALA A 7 9.70 -7.23 9.09
CA ALA A 7 8.87 -6.14 9.60
C ALA A 7 9.39 -4.87 8.93
N SER A 8 8.56 -4.21 8.14
CA SER A 8 8.96 -2.97 7.52
C SER A 8 9.41 -1.98 8.59
N PRO A 9 10.47 -1.18 8.36
CA PRO A 9 10.92 -0.15 9.30
C PRO A 9 9.92 1.01 9.44
N PHE A 10 8.75 0.91 8.80
CA PHE A 10 7.68 1.89 8.83
C PHE A 10 6.87 1.75 10.11
N GLU A 11 6.52 2.89 10.71
CA GLU A 11 5.53 2.92 11.79
C GLU A 11 4.24 2.25 11.32
N GLN A 12 3.62 1.50 12.24
CA GLN A 12 2.36 0.84 11.96
C GLN A 12 1.29 1.91 11.71
N PRO A 13 0.71 2.01 10.51
CA PRO A 13 -0.30 2.99 10.24
C PRO A 13 -1.57 2.62 11.03
N ALA A 14 -2.31 3.63 11.49
CA ALA A 14 -3.58 3.40 12.20
C ALA A 14 -4.56 2.56 11.34
N TRP A 15 -4.59 2.83 10.04
CA TRP A 15 -5.46 2.16 9.08
C TRP A 15 -5.05 0.73 8.72
N GLY A 16 -3.85 0.27 9.12
CA GLY A 16 -3.47 -1.10 8.86
C GLY A 16 -2.00 -1.47 9.05
N ARG A 17 -1.39 -2.11 8.04
CA ARG A 17 -0.05 -2.69 8.18
C ARG A 17 0.73 -2.73 6.88
N PHE A 18 2.04 -2.48 6.98
CA PHE A 18 2.97 -2.68 5.89
C PHE A 18 3.73 -4.01 6.03
N THR A 19 3.95 -4.68 4.90
CA THR A 19 4.95 -5.75 4.76
C THR A 19 5.76 -5.49 3.51
N GLN A 20 7.07 -5.77 3.54
CA GLN A 20 7.93 -5.58 2.38
C GLN A 20 8.55 -6.88 1.90
N LYS A 21 8.82 -6.90 0.60
CA LYS A 21 9.72 -7.83 -0.08
C LYS A 21 10.73 -7.00 -0.89
N PRO A 22 11.87 -7.57 -1.30
CA PRO A 22 12.81 -6.88 -2.17
C PRO A 22 12.11 -6.33 -3.44
N GLY A 23 12.12 -5.01 -3.62
CA GLY A 23 11.48 -4.28 -4.73
C GLY A 23 9.95 -4.15 -4.67
N ARG A 24 9.30 -4.58 -3.58
CA ARG A 24 7.83 -4.53 -3.44
C ARG A 24 7.37 -4.25 -2.01
N LEU A 25 6.51 -3.25 -1.83
CA LEU A 25 5.80 -3.00 -0.58
C LEU A 25 4.35 -3.47 -0.69
N TYR A 26 3.84 -4.11 0.35
CA TYR A 26 2.45 -4.55 0.49
C TYR A 26 1.83 -3.80 1.67
N ALA A 27 0.91 -2.90 1.37
CA ALA A 27 0.11 -2.16 2.33
C ALA A 27 -1.24 -2.86 2.50
N HIS A 28 -1.43 -3.47 3.66
CA HIS A 28 -2.69 -4.08 4.07
C HIS A 28 -3.55 -3.01 4.74
N VAL A 29 -4.59 -2.57 4.04
CA VAL A 29 -5.57 -1.59 4.48
C VAL A 29 -6.74 -2.33 5.13
N PHE A 30 -6.85 -2.22 6.45
CA PHE A 30 -7.97 -2.78 7.22
C PHE A 30 -9.05 -1.72 7.47
N GLU A 31 -8.65 -0.46 7.64
CA GLU A 31 -9.56 0.68 7.70
C GLU A 31 -9.38 1.52 6.44
N TRP A 32 -10.42 1.57 5.61
CA TRP A 32 -10.37 2.34 4.37
C TRP A 32 -10.50 3.83 4.68
N PRO A 33 -9.55 4.69 4.27
CA PRO A 33 -9.63 6.11 4.55
C PRO A 33 -10.78 6.75 3.75
N GLU A 34 -11.65 7.50 4.43
CA GLU A 34 -12.74 8.24 3.78
C GLU A 34 -12.23 9.38 2.86
N SER A 35 -10.99 9.83 3.06
CA SER A 35 -10.33 10.80 2.17
C SER A 35 -10.06 10.25 0.77
N GLY A 36 -10.06 8.92 0.59
CA GLY A 36 -9.68 8.30 -0.69
C GLY A 36 -8.18 8.39 -0.99
N GLU A 37 -7.35 8.73 -0.01
CA GLU A 37 -5.89 8.86 -0.18
C GLU A 37 -5.17 8.06 0.91
N LEU A 38 -4.20 7.25 0.48
CA LEU A 38 -3.36 6.46 1.36
C LEU A 38 -1.97 7.07 1.43
N SER A 39 -1.63 7.68 2.56
CA SER A 39 -0.28 8.16 2.82
C SER A 39 0.61 7.04 3.31
N ILE A 40 1.71 6.84 2.60
CA ILE A 40 2.73 5.84 2.87
C ILE A 40 4.05 6.57 3.09
N PRO A 41 4.87 6.15 4.07
CA PRO A 41 6.16 6.78 4.32
C PRO A 41 7.08 6.73 3.09
N PRO A 42 8.11 7.58 3.03
CA PRO A 42 9.03 7.60 1.90
C PRO A 42 9.78 6.27 1.79
N LEU A 43 9.81 5.73 0.57
CA LEU A 43 10.52 4.49 0.23
C LEU A 43 11.88 4.83 -0.37
N GLU A 44 12.90 4.01 -0.08
CA GLU A 44 14.19 4.07 -0.75
C GLU A 44 14.06 3.48 -2.17
N GLY A 45 13.62 4.31 -3.12
CA GLY A 45 13.41 3.95 -4.52
C GLY A 45 12.25 4.72 -5.13
N ASN A 46 12.12 4.67 -6.45
CA ASN A 46 11.03 5.35 -7.14
C ASN A 46 9.85 4.39 -7.34
N VAL A 47 8.68 4.72 -6.80
CA VAL A 47 7.46 3.95 -7.04
C VAL A 47 7.13 4.02 -8.52
N THR A 48 7.28 2.88 -9.19
CA THR A 48 6.97 2.74 -10.61
C THR A 48 5.52 2.32 -10.83
N LYS A 49 4.92 1.63 -9.85
CA LYS A 49 3.58 1.09 -9.98
C LYS A 49 2.89 0.93 -8.63
N ALA A 50 1.60 1.26 -8.60
CA ALA A 50 0.69 0.91 -7.52
C ALA A 50 -0.43 0.01 -8.03
N THR A 51 -0.72 -1.07 -7.32
CA THR A 51 -1.75 -2.04 -7.71
C THR A 51 -2.53 -2.49 -6.48
N LEU A 52 -3.83 -2.26 -6.49
CA LEU A 52 -4.76 -2.75 -5.49
C LEU A 52 -5.17 -4.18 -5.82
N LEU A 53 -4.83 -5.12 -4.95
CA LEU A 53 -5.30 -6.50 -5.01
C LEU A 53 -6.66 -6.57 -4.32
N THR A 54 -7.68 -6.91 -5.09
CA THR A 54 -9.06 -7.11 -4.63
C THR A 54 -9.54 -8.51 -4.98
N ALA A 55 -10.60 -8.98 -4.32
CA ALA A 55 -11.27 -10.23 -4.67
C ALA A 55 -11.75 -10.28 -6.14
N ALA A 56 -12.08 -9.13 -6.73
CA ALA A 56 -12.49 -9.02 -8.13
C ALA A 56 -11.31 -9.02 -9.12
N GLY A 57 -10.08 -8.82 -8.62
CA GLY A 57 -8.85 -8.77 -9.42
C GLY A 57 -7.92 -7.61 -9.06
N PRO A 58 -6.71 -7.58 -9.65
CA PRO A 58 -5.77 -6.47 -9.47
C PRO A 58 -6.23 -5.23 -10.24
N GLN A 59 -6.29 -4.08 -9.57
CA GLN A 59 -6.60 -2.78 -10.16
C GLN A 59 -5.37 -1.86 -10.04
N THR A 60 -4.93 -1.25 -11.14
CA THR A 60 -3.87 -0.25 -11.10
C THR A 60 -4.39 1.02 -10.42
N LEU A 61 -3.62 1.54 -9.46
CA LEU A 61 -3.90 2.81 -8.80
C LEU A 61 -2.91 3.88 -9.24
N GLU A 62 -3.31 5.14 -9.13
CA GLU A 62 -2.38 6.25 -9.25
C GLU A 62 -1.65 6.44 -7.91
N ALA A 63 -0.33 6.59 -7.99
CA ALA A 63 0.49 6.90 -6.84
C ALA A 63 1.42 8.07 -7.17
N GLY A 64 1.44 9.06 -6.29
CA GLY A 64 2.36 10.19 -6.33
C GLY A 64 3.44 9.99 -5.29
N GLN A 65 4.70 9.97 -5.72
CA GLN A 65 5.83 9.99 -4.80
C GLN A 65 6.33 11.42 -4.62
N THR A 66 6.58 11.78 -3.36
CA THR A 66 7.11 13.07 -2.93
C THR A 66 8.27 12.84 -1.96
N GLU A 67 9.05 13.89 -1.66
CA GLU A 67 10.13 13.82 -0.67
C GLU A 67 9.62 13.48 0.75
N ALA A 68 8.34 13.76 1.02
CA ALA A 68 7.70 13.46 2.30
C ALA A 68 7.14 12.03 2.39
N GLY A 69 6.93 11.34 1.26
CA GLY A 69 6.28 10.04 1.23
C GLY A 69 5.62 9.71 -0.12
N VAL A 70 4.92 8.58 -0.14
CA VAL A 70 4.13 8.13 -1.30
C VAL A 70 2.65 8.28 -0.96
N THR A 71 1.91 9.01 -1.77
CA THR A 71 0.46 9.12 -1.68
C THR A 71 -0.17 8.26 -2.76
N VAL A 72 -0.99 7.28 -2.38
CA VAL A 72 -1.72 6.44 -3.33
C VAL A 72 -3.18 6.85 -3.33
N SER A 73 -3.71 7.18 -4.51
CA SER A 73 -5.12 7.49 -4.70
C SER A 73 -5.92 6.20 -4.68
N LEU A 74 -6.76 6.05 -3.68
CA LEU A 74 -7.67 4.93 -3.50
C LEU A 74 -9.05 5.23 -4.10
N PRO A 75 -9.75 4.22 -4.61
CA PRO A 75 -11.14 4.41 -5.03
C PRO A 75 -12.03 4.81 -3.84
N PRO A 76 -13.10 5.57 -4.08
CA PRO A 76 -14.01 6.04 -3.03
C PRO A 76 -14.80 4.91 -2.35
N ALA A 77 -14.87 3.74 -2.98
CA ALA A 77 -15.46 2.54 -2.40
C ALA A 77 -14.36 1.50 -2.15
N ALA A 78 -14.29 1.01 -0.91
CA ALA A 78 -13.47 -0.14 -0.56
C ALA A 78 -13.96 -1.36 -1.36
N PRO A 79 -13.13 -1.96 -2.22
CA PRO A 79 -13.55 -3.11 -3.02
C PRO A 79 -13.66 -4.38 -2.16
N ASP A 80 -12.92 -4.45 -1.05
CA ASP A 80 -12.99 -5.54 -0.09
C ASP A 80 -13.37 -5.01 1.30
N LEU A 81 -14.43 -5.61 1.87
CA LEU A 81 -14.92 -5.28 3.22
C LEU A 81 -14.05 -5.89 4.33
N VAL A 82 -13.16 -6.83 4.00
CA VAL A 82 -12.37 -7.58 4.99
C VAL A 82 -10.96 -7.02 5.14
N ALA A 83 -10.23 -6.90 4.04
CA ALA A 83 -8.92 -6.25 3.99
C ALA A 83 -8.55 -6.01 2.53
N SER A 84 -8.13 -4.78 2.21
CA SER A 84 -7.63 -4.44 0.88
C SER A 84 -6.11 -4.43 0.89
N VAL A 85 -5.45 -4.95 -0.16
CA VAL A 85 -3.99 -5.02 -0.21
C VAL A 85 -3.48 -4.16 -1.38
N VAL A 86 -2.77 -3.09 -1.09
CA VAL A 86 -2.09 -2.27 -2.09
C VAL A 86 -0.65 -2.73 -2.23
N VAL A 87 -0.23 -3.05 -3.44
CA VAL A 87 1.14 -3.41 -3.79
C VAL A 87 1.79 -2.23 -4.50
N LEU A 88 2.95 -1.82 -4.00
CA LEU A 88 3.81 -0.83 -4.62
C LEU A 88 5.07 -1.50 -5.11
N GLU A 89 5.43 -1.24 -6.36
CA GLU A 89 6.69 -1.69 -6.95
C GLU A 89 7.64 -0.50 -7.08
N TYR A 90 8.83 -0.61 -6.52
CA TYR A 90 9.88 0.43 -6.49
C TYR A 90 11.28 -0.15 -6.67
#